data_AF-A0A9P5JDX3-F1
#
_entry.id   AF-A0A9P5JDX3-F1
#
_cell.length_a   1.000
_cell.length_b   1.000
_cell.length_c   1.000
_cell.angle_alpha   90.00
_cell.angle_beta   90.00
_cell.angle_gamma   90.00
#
_symmetry.space_group_name_H-M   'P 1'
#
loop_
_entity.id
_entity.type
_entity.pdbx_description
1 polymer ?
#
loop_
_entity_poly.entity_id
_entity_poly.type
_entity_poly.pdbx_seq_one_letter_code
_entity_poly.pdbx_strand_id
1 'polypeptide(L)'
;DDVGLKGQKREAMENLPVDRKLYLLAQNRQMRSHSSSAPSPVANRFASYSPSTAPSFFPNIVPQLTGGTDSVMKRFSIATLTGWGTPSAAQPSVTLDHGERSRSSSLSDSSSELMTPQSTGGLFGSWWNRSGSAQPIRPDVTGASEITHDPSWYISELNNLKRNEVKLARHLINLRVHLSTAQLGWINTFAIQANGVEALGSALKEYVGDGLLRKKKGDAVQTIVLELVKCLRVLLNTEVTVLDAPAVVTHIVFTLHGASDRLRTLASEVLAAICVLSPSEGEKLVMSAFSEYRIAHAEIWRFEETIAFLKSGMDGDEFGREGDDITAAEDEQLWEAKTATMALINALANCPDELEERIVLREEFSRRGLNEAIVALRYMQPPEHLLKQLSVYTEEKFEDEEDLRERSLTQAGHPSARGVHSASGSHDAFDALMVLANGHDDLEVSDIIESIIGLWTELLKQPENQL
;
A
#
# COMPACT_ATOMS: atom_id res chain seq x y z
N ASP A 1 39.60 -7.16 15.71
CA ASP A 1 39.98 -5.94 16.44
C ASP A 1 39.80 -4.66 15.63
N ASP A 2 40.22 -4.59 14.36
CA ASP A 2 40.01 -3.41 13.49
C ASP A 2 38.55 -3.00 13.21
N VAL A 3 37.61 -3.91 13.47
CA VAL A 3 36.15 -3.69 13.33
C VAL A 3 35.56 -3.01 14.58
N GLY A 4 36.35 -2.78 15.64
CA GLY A 4 35.92 -2.02 16.82
C GLY A 4 34.92 -2.74 17.74
N LEU A 5 34.69 -4.04 17.53
CA LEU A 5 33.77 -4.84 18.32
C LEU A 5 34.38 -5.16 19.70
N LYS A 6 33.63 -4.86 20.78
CA LYS A 6 34.03 -5.09 22.17
C LYS A 6 32.96 -5.89 22.92
N GLY A 7 33.39 -6.56 24.00
CA GLY A 7 32.50 -7.29 24.92
C GLY A 7 31.77 -8.46 24.23
N GLN A 8 30.51 -8.69 24.63
CA GLN A 8 29.68 -9.81 24.16
C GLN A 8 29.54 -9.91 22.64
N LYS A 9 29.63 -8.76 21.92
CA LYS A 9 29.56 -8.75 20.45
C LYS A 9 30.82 -9.30 19.78
N ARG A 10 31.98 -9.20 20.44
CA ARG A 10 33.23 -9.81 19.95
C ARG A 10 33.17 -11.33 20.11
N GLU A 11 32.71 -11.79 21.27
CA GLU A 11 32.57 -13.22 21.58
C GLU A 11 31.54 -13.90 20.67
N ALA A 12 30.42 -13.24 20.39
CA ALA A 12 29.44 -13.71 19.40
C ALA A 12 30.03 -13.80 17.98
N MET A 13 30.92 -12.86 17.59
CA MET A 13 31.59 -12.91 16.30
C MET A 13 32.63 -14.03 16.25
N GLU A 14 33.33 -14.31 17.34
CA GLU A 14 34.30 -15.42 17.45
C GLU A 14 33.63 -16.79 17.38
N ASN A 15 32.37 -16.92 17.79
CA ASN A 15 31.60 -18.18 17.73
C ASN A 15 30.95 -18.45 16.36
N LEU A 16 31.05 -17.53 15.39
CA LEU A 16 30.48 -17.76 14.06
C LEU A 16 31.32 -18.72 13.19
N PRO A 17 30.67 -19.48 12.29
CA PRO A 17 31.37 -20.25 11.26
C PRO A 17 32.29 -19.37 10.40
N VAL A 18 33.42 -19.93 9.96
CA VAL A 18 34.49 -19.20 9.24
C VAL A 18 33.95 -18.52 7.98
N ASP A 19 33.07 -19.19 7.23
CA ASP A 19 32.50 -18.64 5.99
C ASP A 19 31.63 -17.41 6.26
N ARG A 20 30.86 -17.42 7.36
CA ARG A 20 30.02 -16.29 7.78
C ARG A 20 30.89 -15.11 8.23
N LYS A 21 32.02 -15.37 8.90
CA LYS A 21 32.99 -14.34 9.29
C LYS A 21 33.63 -13.69 8.06
N LEU A 22 34.03 -14.48 7.07
CA LEU A 22 34.63 -13.99 5.82
C LEU A 22 33.65 -13.13 5.03
N TYR A 23 32.39 -13.55 4.94
CA TYR A 23 31.33 -12.78 4.30
C TYR A 23 31.13 -11.40 4.97
N LEU A 24 31.02 -11.38 6.30
CA LEU A 24 30.83 -10.13 7.05
C LEU A 24 32.05 -9.20 6.96
N LEU A 25 33.27 -9.75 6.90
CA LEU A 25 34.49 -8.98 6.69
C LEU A 25 34.56 -8.38 5.27
N ALA A 26 34.13 -9.13 4.25
CA ALA A 26 34.07 -8.63 2.87
C ALA A 26 33.06 -7.48 2.74
N GLN A 27 31.88 -7.63 3.35
CA GLN A 27 30.86 -6.58 3.41
C GLN A 27 31.36 -5.32 4.13
N ASN A 28 32.07 -5.48 5.26
CA ASN A 28 32.60 -4.33 6.00
C ASN A 28 33.68 -3.56 5.23
N ARG A 29 34.50 -4.28 4.43
CA ARG A 29 35.50 -3.65 3.54
C ARG A 29 34.85 -2.85 2.42
N GLN A 30 33.78 -3.36 1.80
CA GLN A 30 33.02 -2.64 0.78
C GLN A 30 32.35 -1.38 1.33
N MET A 31 31.84 -1.44 2.56
CA MET A 31 31.24 -0.28 3.23
C MET A 31 32.27 0.80 3.54
N ARG A 32 33.50 0.43 3.92
CA ARG A 32 34.58 1.39 4.20
C ARG A 32 35.14 2.05 2.94
N SER A 33 35.17 1.35 1.79
CA SER A 33 35.62 1.94 0.52
C SER A 33 34.67 3.01 -0.03
N HIS A 34 33.39 3.00 0.37
CA HIS A 34 32.41 4.01 -0.04
C HIS A 34 32.37 5.25 0.88
N SER A 35 33.01 5.22 2.05
CA SER A 35 32.99 6.33 3.02
C SER A 35 34.23 7.24 2.96
N SER A 36 35.21 7.00 2.09
CA SER A 36 36.46 7.76 2.04
C SER A 36 36.65 8.52 0.73
N SER A 37 35.83 9.54 0.50
CA SER A 37 36.19 10.67 -0.38
C SER A 37 35.30 11.89 -0.10
N ALA A 38 35.69 12.71 0.87
CA ALA A 38 35.18 14.07 1.05
C ALA A 38 36.37 15.04 1.00
N PRO A 39 36.37 16.09 0.15
CA PRO A 39 37.41 17.11 0.17
C PRO A 39 37.11 18.20 1.21
N SER A 40 38.16 18.68 1.88
CA SER A 40 38.13 19.77 2.86
C SER A 40 37.86 21.15 2.22
N PRO A 41 37.28 22.12 2.95
CA PRO A 41 36.96 23.44 2.40
C PRO A 41 38.13 24.42 2.60
N VAL A 42 38.46 25.18 1.55
CA VAL A 42 39.25 26.41 1.66
C VAL A 42 38.36 27.58 1.24
N ALA A 43 38.29 28.56 2.13
CA ALA A 43 37.54 29.79 1.97
C ALA A 43 38.15 30.71 0.90
N ASN A 44 37.32 31.37 0.08
CA ASN A 44 37.48 32.79 -0.14
C ASN A 44 36.18 33.49 -0.57
N ARG A 45 36.02 34.70 -0.06
CA ARG A 45 34.88 35.62 -0.24
C ARG A 45 34.93 36.26 -1.63
N PHE A 46 33.78 36.59 -2.21
CA PHE A 46 33.39 37.96 -2.60
C PHE A 46 31.94 37.95 -3.16
N ALA A 47 31.21 39.03 -2.86
CA ALA A 47 29.78 39.21 -3.10
C ALA A 47 29.50 39.95 -4.41
N SER A 48 28.38 39.61 -5.07
CA SER A 48 27.48 40.60 -5.72
C SER A 48 26.13 39.97 -6.09
N TYR A 49 25.09 40.78 -5.92
CA TYR A 49 23.65 40.52 -6.15
C TYR A 49 23.28 40.47 -7.64
N SER A 50 22.32 39.61 -8.04
CA SER A 50 21.06 39.94 -8.78
C SER A 50 20.32 38.66 -9.29
N PRO A 51 19.00 38.69 -9.59
CA PRO A 51 18.12 37.52 -9.55
C PRO A 51 17.88 36.79 -10.89
N SER A 52 17.70 35.48 -10.75
CA SER A 52 16.80 34.55 -11.44
C SER A 52 16.48 34.74 -12.94
N THR A 53 17.12 33.92 -13.78
CA THR A 53 16.48 33.20 -14.92
C THR A 53 17.30 31.92 -15.23
N ALA A 54 16.63 30.84 -15.67
CA ALA A 54 17.04 29.45 -16.02
C ALA A 54 18.37 29.29 -16.83
N PRO A 55 19.03 28.10 -17.05
CA PRO A 55 18.45 26.82 -17.51
C PRO A 55 19.14 25.49 -17.07
N SER A 56 18.61 24.37 -17.58
CA SER A 56 18.99 22.95 -17.51
C SER A 56 20.47 22.61 -17.72
N PHE A 57 20.96 21.44 -17.25
CA PHE A 57 21.84 20.47 -17.97
C PHE A 57 22.19 19.27 -17.05
N PHE A 58 21.93 18.03 -17.54
CA PHE A 58 22.46 16.76 -16.99
C PHE A 58 24.00 16.66 -17.15
N PRO A 59 24.70 15.66 -16.57
CA PRO A 59 24.90 14.41 -17.33
C PRO A 59 25.03 13.10 -16.52
N ASN A 60 24.66 12.03 -17.23
CA ASN A 60 25.27 10.69 -17.35
C ASN A 60 24.98 9.52 -16.39
N ILE A 61 24.32 8.56 -17.04
CA ILE A 61 24.15 7.12 -16.85
C ILE A 61 25.46 6.34 -17.05
N VAL A 62 25.63 5.22 -16.33
CA VAL A 62 26.13 3.94 -16.91
C VAL A 62 25.51 2.74 -16.17
N PRO A 63 25.40 1.58 -16.85
CA PRO A 63 24.34 0.58 -16.64
C PRO A 63 24.78 -0.58 -15.75
N GLN A 64 23.82 -1.25 -15.09
CA GLN A 64 24.01 -2.64 -14.68
C GLN A 64 22.76 -3.48 -14.94
N LEU A 65 22.85 -4.22 -16.04
CA LEU A 65 22.30 -5.55 -16.22
C LEU A 65 22.56 -6.39 -14.97
N THR A 66 21.50 -6.77 -14.25
CA THR A 66 21.20 -8.13 -13.82
C THR A 66 19.90 -8.09 -13.04
N GLY A 67 18.91 -8.87 -13.50
CA GLY A 67 17.66 -9.09 -12.80
C GLY A 67 17.89 -9.55 -11.37
N GLY A 68 17.21 -8.88 -10.45
CA GLY A 68 17.15 -9.23 -9.05
C GLY A 68 15.91 -8.55 -8.46
N THR A 69 15.00 -9.36 -7.95
CA THR A 69 13.71 -9.05 -7.31
C THR A 69 13.82 -8.14 -6.06
N ASP A 70 14.94 -7.46 -5.88
CA ASP A 70 15.41 -6.84 -4.64
C ASP A 70 15.51 -5.30 -4.75
N SER A 71 15.16 -4.74 -5.91
CA SER A 71 15.09 -3.28 -6.16
C SER A 71 13.70 -2.71 -5.90
N VAL A 72 12.65 -3.44 -6.29
CA VAL A 72 11.25 -3.04 -6.11
C VAL A 72 10.92 -2.85 -4.62
N MET A 73 11.32 -3.79 -3.75
CA MET A 73 11.14 -3.66 -2.29
C MET A 73 11.91 -2.51 -1.64
N LYS A 74 12.98 -1.99 -2.26
CA LYS A 74 13.75 -0.85 -1.74
C LYS A 74 13.12 0.50 -2.12
N ARG A 75 12.38 0.55 -3.23
CA ARG A 75 11.66 1.75 -3.71
C ARG A 75 10.28 1.90 -3.08
N PHE A 76 9.66 0.80 -2.66
CA PHE A 76 8.63 0.83 -1.62
C PHE A 76 9.26 1.25 -0.30
N SER A 77 9.43 2.56 -0.10
CA SER A 77 9.84 3.07 1.20
C SER A 77 8.95 2.47 2.28
N ILE A 78 9.56 1.70 3.17
CA ILE A 78 9.14 1.29 4.52
C ILE A 78 8.89 2.53 5.42
N ALA A 79 8.42 3.65 4.86
CA ALA A 79 7.99 4.86 5.55
C ALA A 79 6.55 5.24 5.18
N THR A 80 6.00 4.76 4.05
CA THR A 80 4.59 4.96 3.67
C THR A 80 3.69 3.77 4.00
N LEU A 81 4.25 2.58 4.21
CA LEU A 81 3.52 1.38 4.64
C LEU A 81 3.75 1.01 6.12
N THR A 82 4.62 1.72 6.85
CA THR A 82 5.04 1.41 8.23
C THR A 82 4.33 2.20 9.34
N GLY A 83 3.14 2.73 9.07
CA GLY A 83 2.19 3.05 10.15
C GLY A 83 1.67 1.82 10.90
N TRP A 84 2.31 0.66 10.76
CA TRP A 84 1.98 -0.60 11.40
C TRP A 84 2.81 -0.77 12.67
N GLY A 85 2.35 -0.15 13.76
CA GLY A 85 2.91 -0.36 15.08
C GLY A 85 2.08 0.34 16.16
N THR A 86 1.54 -0.42 17.09
CA THR A 86 1.08 0.10 18.39
C THR A 86 2.23 0.77 19.16
N PRO A 87 1.98 1.79 19.98
CA PRO A 87 3.03 2.62 20.56
C PRO A 87 3.86 1.83 21.57
N SER A 88 5.12 1.59 21.26
CA SER A 88 6.11 1.17 22.24
C SER A 88 6.61 2.41 23.00
N ALA A 89 6.62 2.31 24.32
CA ALA A 89 6.84 3.39 25.27
C ALA A 89 8.07 4.26 24.93
N ALA A 90 7.83 5.56 24.75
CA ALA A 90 8.89 6.56 24.64
C ALA A 90 9.60 6.69 25.99
N GLN A 91 10.92 6.44 26.02
CA GLN A 91 11.79 6.89 27.08
C GLN A 91 12.07 8.38 26.91
N PRO A 92 12.04 9.21 27.96
CA PRO A 92 12.26 10.64 27.83
C PRO A 92 13.76 10.95 27.66
N SER A 93 14.12 11.57 26.54
CA SER A 93 15.39 12.27 26.37
C SER A 93 15.27 13.67 26.98
N VAL A 94 15.96 13.89 28.10
CA VAL A 94 16.13 15.21 28.71
C VAL A 94 17.20 16.00 27.94
N THR A 95 16.80 17.09 27.30
CA THR A 95 17.68 18.21 26.96
C THR A 95 17.43 19.33 27.96
N LEU A 96 18.48 19.90 28.56
CA LEU A 96 18.64 21.35 28.75
C LEU A 96 19.99 21.70 29.39
N ASP A 97 20.78 22.39 28.59
CA ASP A 97 21.50 23.65 28.79
C ASP A 97 22.05 24.07 30.17
N HIS A 98 23.21 24.74 30.12
CA HIS A 98 24.00 25.26 31.23
C HIS A 98 23.44 26.57 31.81
N GLY A 99 23.36 26.66 33.14
CA GLY A 99 23.14 27.91 33.87
C GLY A 99 23.40 27.73 35.38
N GLU A 100 24.06 28.71 35.99
CA GLU A 100 24.90 28.60 37.20
C GLU A 100 24.20 28.55 38.58
N ARG A 101 24.95 27.99 39.56
CA ARG A 101 25.07 28.32 41.01
C ARG A 101 23.83 28.32 41.91
N SER A 102 23.81 27.41 42.90
CA SER A 102 24.10 27.71 44.34
C SER A 102 23.91 26.48 45.26
N ARG A 103 24.56 26.55 46.43
CA ARG A 103 24.86 25.46 47.38
C ARG A 103 23.78 25.23 48.45
N SER A 104 23.72 23.99 48.96
CA SER A 104 23.73 23.55 50.39
C SER A 104 22.60 22.63 50.90
N SER A 105 23.04 21.48 51.40
CA SER A 105 22.53 20.43 52.31
C SER A 105 21.28 20.64 53.19
N SER A 106 20.41 19.61 53.34
CA SER A 106 20.35 18.68 54.51
C SER A 106 19.06 17.81 54.60
N LEU A 107 19.26 16.51 54.88
CA LEU A 107 18.56 15.48 55.71
C LEU A 107 17.02 15.30 55.83
N SER A 108 16.63 14.00 55.86
CA SER A 108 15.39 13.32 56.36
C SER A 108 14.07 13.56 55.61
N ASP A 109 13.13 12.64 55.40
CA ASP A 109 12.73 11.41 56.10
C ASP A 109 11.87 10.52 55.14
N SER A 110 11.67 9.29 55.57
CA SER A 110 10.93 8.15 55.02
C SER A 110 9.42 8.40 54.86
N SER A 111 8.82 8.03 53.71
CA SER A 111 7.39 7.65 53.59
C SER A 111 7.17 6.92 52.26
N SER A 112 6.55 5.74 52.35
CA SER A 112 6.14 4.91 51.21
C SER A 112 4.73 5.32 50.80
N GLU A 113 4.57 5.87 49.60
CA GLU A 113 3.24 6.11 49.00
C GLU A 113 3.13 5.45 47.62
N LEU A 114 2.06 4.68 47.49
CA LEU A 114 1.60 3.97 46.30
C LEU A 114 1.22 4.98 45.21
N MET A 115 1.78 4.81 44.02
CA MET A 115 1.43 5.60 42.85
C MET A 115 0.03 5.26 42.35
N THR A 116 -0.83 6.28 42.28
CA THR A 116 -2.07 6.28 41.52
C THR A 116 -1.76 6.50 40.03
N PRO A 117 -2.35 5.76 39.08
CA PRO A 117 -2.10 6.01 37.67
C PRO A 117 -2.78 7.31 37.23
N GLN A 118 -1.93 8.24 36.78
CA GLN A 118 -2.25 9.57 36.28
C GLN A 118 -3.01 9.47 34.96
N SER A 119 -4.22 10.05 34.94
CA SER A 119 -5.09 10.16 33.76
C SER A 119 -4.44 11.05 32.69
N THR A 120 -3.97 10.46 31.60
CA THR A 120 -3.59 11.19 30.38
C THR A 120 -4.88 11.58 29.63
N GLY A 121 -5.25 12.86 29.76
CA GLY A 121 -6.30 13.47 28.95
C GLY A 121 -5.91 13.45 27.48
N GLY A 122 -6.63 12.65 26.71
CA GLY A 122 -6.60 12.58 25.25
C GLY A 122 -7.99 12.12 24.79
N LEU A 123 -8.39 12.54 23.59
CA LEU A 123 -9.74 12.56 23.01
C LEU A 123 -10.56 11.24 23.04
N PHE A 124 -10.03 10.15 23.60
CA PHE A 124 -10.69 8.86 23.80
C PHE A 124 -11.56 8.76 25.07
N GLY A 125 -11.35 9.63 26.07
CA GLY A 125 -12.13 9.61 27.33
C GLY A 125 -13.56 10.14 27.24
N SER A 126 -13.90 10.90 26.18
CA SER A 126 -15.18 11.59 26.04
C SER A 126 -16.33 10.66 25.56
N TRP A 127 -16.03 9.66 24.74
CA TRP A 127 -17.06 8.73 24.23
C TRP A 127 -17.56 7.78 25.33
N TRP A 128 -16.67 7.28 26.18
CA TRP A 128 -17.00 6.31 27.23
C TRP A 128 -18.00 6.85 28.27
N ASN A 129 -18.11 8.17 28.45
CA ASN A 129 -18.88 8.78 29.54
C ASN A 129 -20.22 9.42 29.13
N ARG A 130 -20.63 9.36 27.85
CA ARG A 130 -21.79 10.13 27.35
C ARG A 130 -23.08 9.35 27.06
N SER A 131 -23.20 8.09 27.47
CA SER A 131 -24.51 7.40 27.50
C SER A 131 -25.02 7.32 28.93
N GLY A 132 -25.90 8.25 29.29
CA GLY A 132 -26.46 8.39 30.62
C GLY A 132 -27.36 7.22 31.08
N SER A 133 -27.27 6.97 32.39
CA SER A 133 -28.19 6.22 33.26
C SER A 133 -28.26 4.70 33.15
N ALA A 134 -27.22 4.01 33.63
CA ALA A 134 -27.38 2.77 34.37
C ALA A 134 -26.39 2.78 35.56
N GLN A 135 -26.91 2.59 36.77
CA GLN A 135 -26.15 2.62 38.02
C GLN A 135 -24.99 1.59 38.01
N PRO A 136 -23.83 1.89 38.63
CA PRO A 136 -22.74 0.93 38.75
C PRO A 136 -23.11 -0.13 39.78
N ILE A 137 -23.20 -1.39 39.34
CA ILE A 137 -23.22 -2.54 40.24
C ILE A 137 -21.81 -2.65 40.85
N ARG A 138 -21.74 -2.60 42.18
CA ARG A 138 -20.50 -2.84 42.95
C ARG A 138 -20.05 -4.29 42.73
N PRO A 139 -18.76 -4.57 42.49
CA PRO A 139 -18.25 -5.93 42.45
C PRO A 139 -18.07 -6.42 43.88
N ASP A 140 -18.72 -7.52 44.23
CA ASP A 140 -18.37 -8.29 45.42
C ASP A 140 -17.05 -9.01 45.15
N VAL A 141 -16.18 -9.00 46.14
CA VAL A 141 -14.77 -9.40 46.04
C VAL A 141 -14.69 -10.92 46.08
N THR A 142 -14.26 -11.54 44.98
CA THR A 142 -13.41 -12.76 44.98
C THR A 142 -12.89 -13.05 43.56
N GLY A 143 -11.57 -12.91 43.37
CA GLY A 143 -10.80 -13.53 42.28
C GLY A 143 -11.10 -13.07 40.85
N ALA A 144 -10.56 -11.93 40.41
CA ALA A 144 -10.53 -11.57 39.00
C ALA A 144 -9.50 -12.43 38.25
N SER A 145 -9.90 -13.62 37.81
CA SER A 145 -9.37 -14.16 36.56
C SER A 145 -9.86 -13.26 35.44
N GLU A 146 -8.97 -12.76 34.58
CA GLU A 146 -9.39 -12.22 33.27
C GLU A 146 -10.39 -13.20 32.65
N ILE A 147 -11.63 -12.76 32.43
CA ILE A 147 -12.62 -13.56 31.71
C ILE A 147 -12.17 -13.54 30.26
N THR A 148 -11.22 -14.42 29.93
CA THR A 148 -10.84 -14.71 28.56
C THR A 148 -12.01 -15.47 27.95
N HIS A 149 -12.84 -14.74 27.19
CA HIS A 149 -13.94 -15.34 26.46
C HIS A 149 -13.40 -16.37 25.47
N ASP A 150 -14.01 -17.55 25.47
CA ASP A 150 -13.70 -18.62 24.53
C ASP A 150 -13.84 -18.11 23.08
N PRO A 151 -12.92 -18.45 22.14
CA PRO A 151 -13.03 -18.02 20.75
C PRO A 151 -14.38 -18.32 20.10
N SER A 152 -14.98 -19.48 20.41
CA SER A 152 -16.29 -19.91 19.88
C SER A 152 -17.44 -19.02 20.37
N TRP A 153 -17.30 -18.41 21.55
CA TRP A 153 -18.28 -17.48 22.09
C TRP A 153 -18.39 -16.23 21.21
N TYR A 154 -17.26 -15.68 20.75
CA TYR A 154 -17.26 -14.50 19.87
C TYR A 154 -18.01 -14.74 18.57
N ILE A 155 -17.89 -15.95 18.00
CA ILE A 155 -18.55 -16.34 16.75
C ILE A 155 -20.04 -16.58 16.96
N SER A 156 -20.39 -17.24 18.06
CA SER A 156 -21.79 -17.46 18.43
C SER A 156 -22.51 -16.12 18.61
N GLU A 157 -21.87 -15.18 19.31
CA GLU A 157 -22.42 -13.86 19.57
C GLU A 157 -22.47 -12.99 18.30
N LEU A 158 -21.47 -13.09 17.41
CA LEU A 158 -21.49 -12.46 16.09
C LEU A 158 -22.74 -12.85 15.29
N ASN A 159 -23.10 -14.13 15.31
CA ASN A 159 -24.28 -14.65 14.61
C ASN A 159 -25.60 -14.25 15.28
N ASN A 160 -25.63 -14.21 16.62
CA ASN A 160 -26.83 -13.83 17.37
C ASN A 160 -27.18 -12.34 17.21
N LEU A 161 -26.17 -11.46 17.12
CA LEU A 161 -26.34 -10.02 17.12
C LEU A 161 -26.63 -9.39 15.75
N LYS A 162 -26.71 -10.18 14.67
CA LYS A 162 -26.97 -9.70 13.29
C LYS A 162 -28.18 -8.77 13.15
N ARG A 163 -29.20 -8.95 13.99
CA ARG A 163 -30.43 -8.14 13.98
C ARG A 163 -30.35 -6.85 14.80
N ASN A 164 -29.26 -6.61 15.52
CA ASN A 164 -29.07 -5.43 16.38
C ASN A 164 -27.73 -4.76 16.08
N GLU A 165 -27.76 -3.81 15.16
CA GLU A 165 -26.58 -3.09 14.67
C GLU A 165 -25.76 -2.43 15.78
N VAL A 166 -26.41 -1.82 16.77
CA VAL A 166 -25.71 -1.13 17.87
C VAL A 166 -24.97 -2.12 18.77
N LYS A 167 -25.61 -3.24 19.13
CA LYS A 167 -24.96 -4.28 19.93
C LYS A 167 -23.86 -4.99 19.14
N LEU A 168 -24.10 -5.26 17.86
CA LEU A 168 -23.12 -5.86 16.96
C LEU A 168 -21.87 -4.99 16.81
N ALA A 169 -22.04 -3.68 16.59
CA ALA A 169 -20.93 -2.74 16.55
C ALA A 169 -20.09 -2.80 17.83
N ARG A 170 -20.73 -2.79 19.00
CA ARG A 170 -20.03 -2.92 20.29
C ARG A 170 -19.30 -4.25 20.43
N HIS A 171 -19.92 -5.36 20.02
CA HIS A 171 -19.31 -6.68 20.01
C HIS A 171 -18.05 -6.73 19.14
N LEU A 172 -18.13 -6.18 17.93
CA LEU A 172 -17.00 -6.13 17.00
C LEU A 172 -15.85 -5.26 17.51
N ILE A 173 -16.15 -4.13 18.18
CA ILE A 173 -15.12 -3.31 18.84
C ILE A 173 -14.40 -4.12 19.92
N ASN A 174 -15.15 -4.85 20.76
CA ASN A 174 -14.56 -5.70 21.80
C ASN A 174 -13.74 -6.84 21.21
N LEU A 175 -14.24 -7.50 20.16
CA LEU A 175 -13.52 -8.55 19.43
C LEU A 175 -12.22 -8.02 18.83
N ARG A 176 -12.25 -6.86 18.15
CA ARG A 176 -11.06 -6.22 17.59
C ARG A 176 -10.00 -5.98 18.67
N VAL A 177 -10.39 -5.40 19.80
CA VAL A 177 -9.46 -5.12 20.91
C VAL A 177 -8.85 -6.43 21.42
N HIS A 178 -9.66 -7.46 21.62
CA HIS A 178 -9.15 -8.76 22.08
C HIS A 178 -8.21 -9.39 21.03
N LEU A 179 -8.55 -9.37 19.74
CA LEU A 179 -7.69 -9.84 18.67
C LEU A 179 -6.32 -9.13 18.67
N SER A 180 -6.31 -7.82 18.96
CA SER A 180 -5.05 -7.03 18.99
C SER A 180 -4.17 -7.28 20.22
N THR A 181 -4.72 -7.81 21.31
CA THR A 181 -3.99 -8.04 22.58
C THR A 181 -3.85 -9.50 22.96
N ALA A 182 -4.57 -10.41 22.28
CA ALA A 182 -4.53 -11.84 22.53
C ALA A 182 -3.18 -12.45 22.16
N GLN A 183 -2.82 -13.53 22.85
CA GLN A 183 -1.66 -14.33 22.50
C GLN A 183 -1.90 -15.07 21.17
N LEU A 184 -0.82 -15.31 20.41
CA LEU A 184 -0.90 -16.00 19.11
C LEU A 184 -1.64 -17.35 19.18
N GLY A 185 -1.50 -18.10 20.28
CA GLY A 185 -2.24 -19.36 20.47
C GLY A 185 -3.77 -19.19 20.50
N TRP A 186 -4.25 -18.11 21.12
CA TRP A 186 -5.69 -17.79 21.12
C TRP A 186 -6.14 -17.35 19.73
N ILE A 187 -5.34 -16.53 19.04
CA ILE A 187 -5.65 -16.07 17.68
C ILE A 187 -5.72 -17.26 16.72
N ASN A 188 -4.78 -18.20 16.79
CA ASN A 188 -4.80 -19.41 15.97
C ASN A 188 -6.03 -20.28 16.28
N THR A 189 -6.45 -20.36 17.56
CA THR A 189 -7.66 -21.08 17.95
C THR A 189 -8.90 -20.41 17.36
N PHE A 190 -9.00 -19.08 17.44
CA PHE A 190 -10.09 -18.31 16.85
C PHE A 190 -10.15 -18.46 15.33
N ALA A 191 -9.02 -18.28 14.66
CA ALA A 191 -8.96 -18.28 13.20
C ALA A 191 -9.18 -19.70 12.63
N ILE A 192 -8.45 -20.70 13.13
CA ILE A 192 -8.45 -22.07 12.58
C ILE A 192 -9.54 -22.94 13.20
N GLN A 193 -9.56 -23.08 14.53
CA GLN A 193 -10.43 -24.07 15.18
C GLN A 193 -11.89 -23.62 15.22
N ALA A 194 -12.11 -22.31 15.33
CA ALA A 194 -13.44 -21.74 15.42
C ALA A 194 -13.98 -21.23 14.07
N ASN A 195 -13.18 -21.24 12.98
CA ASN A 195 -13.52 -20.65 11.67
C ASN A 195 -13.88 -19.15 11.78
N GLY A 196 -13.08 -18.41 12.55
CA GLY A 196 -13.32 -17.00 12.84
C GLY A 196 -13.19 -16.10 11.62
N VAL A 197 -12.28 -16.43 10.69
CA VAL A 197 -12.07 -15.68 9.45
C VAL A 197 -13.30 -15.77 8.55
N GLU A 198 -13.85 -16.97 8.37
CA GLU A 198 -15.04 -17.23 7.58
C GLU A 198 -16.30 -16.62 8.22
N ALA A 199 -16.39 -16.65 9.55
CA ALA A 199 -17.49 -16.01 10.28
C ALA A 199 -17.49 -14.48 10.08
N LEU A 200 -16.32 -13.84 10.19
CA LEU A 200 -16.16 -12.41 9.91
C LEU A 200 -16.43 -12.09 8.44
N GLY A 201 -15.95 -12.92 7.51
CA GLY A 201 -16.21 -12.79 6.08
C GLY A 201 -17.69 -12.91 5.72
N SER A 202 -18.38 -13.87 6.34
CA SER A 202 -19.83 -14.07 6.17
C SER A 202 -20.63 -12.90 6.72
N ALA A 203 -20.22 -12.34 7.87
CA ALA A 203 -20.83 -11.12 8.39
C ALA A 203 -20.58 -9.93 7.45
N LEU A 204 -19.36 -9.77 6.91
CA LEU A 204 -19.04 -8.71 5.96
C LEU A 204 -19.89 -8.79 4.69
N LYS A 205 -20.07 -10.00 4.15
CA LYS A 205 -20.93 -10.29 2.99
C LYS A 205 -22.34 -9.72 3.14
N GLU A 206 -22.96 -9.87 4.31
CA GLU A 206 -24.34 -9.40 4.56
C GLU A 206 -24.48 -7.88 4.38
N TYR A 207 -23.41 -7.11 4.67
CA TYR A 207 -23.44 -5.65 4.56
C TYR A 207 -23.04 -5.14 3.17
N VAL A 208 -22.13 -5.83 2.47
CA VAL A 208 -21.64 -5.41 1.16
C VAL A 208 -22.45 -6.00 -0.01
N GLY A 209 -22.87 -7.26 0.09
CA GLY A 209 -23.51 -8.01 -1.02
C GLY A 209 -24.91 -7.51 -1.38
N ASP A 210 -25.73 -7.14 -0.39
CA ASP A 210 -27.08 -6.61 -0.65
C ASP A 210 -27.08 -5.10 -0.97
N GLY A 211 -25.89 -4.49 -1.08
CA GLY A 211 -25.70 -3.06 -1.22
C GLY A 211 -26.19 -2.28 0.00
N LEU A 212 -26.23 -2.91 1.18
CA LEU A 212 -26.74 -2.30 2.40
C LEU A 212 -25.88 -1.11 2.84
N LEU A 213 -24.56 -1.23 2.67
CA LEU A 213 -23.60 -0.14 2.87
C LEU A 213 -23.94 1.11 2.04
N ARG A 214 -24.36 0.93 0.79
CA ARG A 214 -24.79 2.03 -0.09
C ARG A 214 -26.19 2.54 0.22
N LYS A 215 -27.16 1.64 0.46
CA LYS A 215 -28.58 1.96 0.67
C LYS A 215 -28.84 2.61 2.03
N LYS A 216 -28.12 2.17 3.05
CA LYS A 216 -28.26 2.62 4.44
C LYS A 216 -26.95 3.25 4.88
N LYS A 217 -26.77 4.54 4.57
CA LYS A 217 -25.69 5.39 5.10
C LYS A 217 -25.86 5.68 6.61
N GLY A 218 -26.32 4.70 7.39
CA GLY A 218 -26.42 4.81 8.83
C GLY A 218 -25.03 4.64 9.45
N ASP A 219 -24.68 5.53 10.38
CA ASP A 219 -23.39 5.52 11.09
C ASP A 219 -23.05 4.15 11.71
N ALA A 220 -24.08 3.43 12.19
CA ALA A 220 -23.92 2.08 12.73
C ALA A 220 -23.45 1.04 11.68
N VAL A 221 -23.97 1.09 10.44
CA VAL A 221 -23.58 0.16 9.37
C VAL A 221 -22.14 0.41 8.95
N GLN A 222 -21.77 1.67 8.74
CA GLN A 222 -20.40 2.07 8.43
C GLN A 222 -19.43 1.62 9.55
N THR A 223 -19.83 1.82 10.81
CA THR A 223 -19.05 1.35 11.97
C THR A 223 -18.89 -0.16 11.97
N ILE A 224 -19.95 -0.94 11.73
CA ILE A 224 -19.87 -2.41 11.69
C ILE A 224 -18.88 -2.87 10.62
N VAL A 225 -19.01 -2.36 9.40
CA VAL A 225 -18.12 -2.75 8.29
C VAL A 225 -16.68 -2.34 8.58
N LEU A 226 -16.46 -1.14 9.10
CA LEU A 226 -15.13 -0.67 9.52
C LEU A 226 -14.50 -1.59 10.57
N GLU A 227 -15.26 -2.01 11.59
CA GLU A 227 -14.76 -2.88 12.65
C GLU A 227 -14.52 -4.32 12.17
N LEU A 228 -15.34 -4.84 11.24
CA LEU A 228 -15.09 -6.12 10.57
C LEU A 228 -13.77 -6.10 9.81
N VAL A 229 -13.52 -5.06 9.00
CA VAL A 229 -12.26 -4.93 8.25
C VAL A 229 -11.06 -4.77 9.19
N LYS A 230 -11.21 -4.05 10.33
CA LYS A 230 -10.15 -3.99 11.35
C LYS A 230 -9.86 -5.35 11.99
N CYS A 231 -10.88 -6.15 12.28
CA CYS A 231 -10.68 -7.51 12.80
C CYS A 231 -9.90 -8.36 11.78
N LEU A 232 -10.29 -8.32 10.51
CA LEU A 232 -9.59 -9.02 9.43
C LEU A 232 -8.16 -8.54 9.23
N ARG A 233 -7.91 -7.23 9.36
CA ARG A 233 -6.56 -6.65 9.33
C ARG A 233 -5.64 -7.22 10.42
N VAL A 234 -6.16 -7.43 11.63
CA VAL A 234 -5.37 -8.04 12.72
C VAL A 234 -5.02 -9.49 12.38
N LEU A 235 -5.96 -10.23 11.79
CA LEU A 235 -5.77 -11.64 11.40
C LEU A 235 -4.80 -11.81 10.22
N LEU A 236 -4.74 -10.86 9.29
CA LEU A 236 -3.74 -10.83 8.20
C LEU A 236 -2.30 -10.83 8.70
N ASN A 237 -2.05 -10.31 9.91
CA ASN A 237 -0.71 -10.29 10.52
C ASN A 237 -0.34 -11.62 11.20
N THR A 238 -1.18 -12.65 11.09
CA THR A 238 -0.89 -13.99 11.64
C THR A 238 -0.58 -14.98 10.53
N GLU A 239 0.19 -16.03 10.87
CA GLU A 239 0.50 -17.14 9.94
C GLU A 239 -0.76 -17.90 9.47
N VAL A 240 -1.94 -17.56 10.01
CA VAL A 240 -3.25 -18.05 9.58
C VAL A 240 -3.79 -17.10 8.53
N THR A 241 -3.69 -17.49 7.26
CA THR A 241 -3.83 -16.51 6.19
C THR A 241 -5.30 -16.27 5.86
N VAL A 242 -5.72 -15.01 5.85
CA VAL A 242 -6.96 -14.58 5.18
C VAL A 242 -6.94 -14.96 3.68
N LEU A 243 -5.76 -15.24 3.14
CA LEU A 243 -5.53 -15.73 1.78
C LEU A 243 -6.15 -17.12 1.55
N ASP A 244 -6.24 -17.95 2.59
CA ASP A 244 -6.93 -19.27 2.53
C ASP A 244 -8.45 -19.12 2.34
N ALA A 245 -8.99 -17.91 2.52
CA ALA A 245 -10.40 -17.60 2.33
C ALA A 245 -10.61 -16.51 1.25
N PRO A 246 -10.48 -16.84 -0.06
CA PRO A 246 -10.62 -15.87 -1.17
C PRO A 246 -11.90 -15.02 -1.12
N ALA A 247 -13.01 -15.62 -0.68
CA ALA A 247 -14.28 -14.92 -0.52
C ALA A 247 -14.18 -13.72 0.44
N VAL A 248 -13.32 -13.78 1.47
CA VAL A 248 -13.09 -12.66 2.38
C VAL A 248 -12.44 -11.50 1.64
N VAL A 249 -11.44 -11.77 0.80
CA VAL A 249 -10.78 -10.75 -0.05
C VAL A 249 -11.80 -10.10 -0.98
N THR A 250 -12.65 -10.90 -1.63
CA THR A 250 -13.78 -10.41 -2.45
C THR A 250 -14.66 -9.44 -1.66
N HIS A 251 -15.11 -9.83 -0.46
CA HIS A 251 -15.96 -8.96 0.34
C HIS A 251 -15.25 -7.69 0.81
N ILE A 252 -13.93 -7.72 1.05
CA ILE A 252 -13.13 -6.51 1.34
C ILE A 252 -13.13 -5.58 0.13
N VAL A 253 -12.92 -6.07 -1.09
CA VAL A 253 -13.02 -5.25 -2.31
C VAL A 253 -14.42 -4.63 -2.43
N PHE A 254 -15.47 -5.39 -2.14
CA PHE A 254 -16.86 -4.89 -2.22
C PHE A 254 -17.14 -3.78 -1.20
N THR A 255 -16.36 -3.67 -0.11
CA THR A 255 -16.50 -2.53 0.82
C THR A 255 -16.18 -1.20 0.17
N LEU A 256 -15.38 -1.17 -0.90
CA LEU A 256 -15.05 0.06 -1.64
C LEU A 256 -16.30 0.71 -2.25
N HIS A 257 -17.37 -0.06 -2.47
CA HIS A 257 -18.64 0.46 -2.98
C HIS A 257 -19.40 1.20 -1.88
N GLY A 258 -19.53 2.53 -2.00
CA GLY A 258 -20.24 3.34 -1.00
C GLY A 258 -19.54 3.45 0.37
N ALA A 259 -18.23 3.17 0.43
CA ALA A 259 -17.41 3.42 1.61
C ALA A 259 -17.40 4.91 1.99
N SER A 260 -17.39 5.18 3.30
CA SER A 260 -16.86 6.44 3.83
C SER A 260 -15.35 6.53 3.56
N ASP A 261 -14.79 7.75 3.56
CA ASP A 261 -13.35 7.95 3.29
C ASP A 261 -12.47 7.13 4.25
N ARG A 262 -12.83 7.10 5.54
CA ARG A 262 -12.14 6.29 6.55
C ARG A 262 -12.17 4.78 6.26
N LEU A 263 -13.33 4.26 5.84
CA LEU A 263 -13.47 2.85 5.49
C LEU A 263 -12.67 2.53 4.21
N ARG A 264 -12.70 3.44 3.23
CA ARG A 264 -11.93 3.31 1.99
C ARG A 264 -10.43 3.30 2.26
N THR A 265 -9.93 4.20 3.10
CA THR A 265 -8.52 4.21 3.53
C THR A 265 -8.12 2.84 4.07
N LEU A 266 -8.88 2.32 5.03
CA LEU A 266 -8.59 1.03 5.65
C LEU A 266 -8.67 -0.14 4.65
N ALA A 267 -9.71 -0.19 3.83
CA ALA A 267 -9.90 -1.27 2.85
C ALA A 267 -8.78 -1.26 1.82
N SER A 268 -8.42 -0.09 1.28
CA SER A 268 -7.31 0.05 0.33
C SER A 268 -5.96 -0.33 0.95
N GLU A 269 -5.68 0.08 2.19
CA GLU A 269 -4.47 -0.35 2.92
C GLU A 269 -4.38 -1.87 3.08
N VAL A 270 -5.50 -2.50 3.46
CA VAL A 270 -5.58 -3.95 3.65
C VAL A 270 -5.39 -4.70 2.32
N LEU A 271 -6.01 -4.23 1.24
CA LEU A 271 -5.84 -4.84 -0.09
C LEU A 271 -4.42 -4.66 -0.62
N ALA A 272 -3.82 -3.48 -0.43
CA ALA A 272 -2.43 -3.24 -0.81
C ALA A 272 -1.48 -4.15 -0.01
N ALA A 273 -1.74 -4.33 1.29
CA ALA A 273 -1.02 -5.27 2.14
C ALA A 273 -1.10 -6.70 1.63
N ILE A 274 -2.29 -7.17 1.26
CA ILE A 274 -2.50 -8.51 0.70
C ILE A 274 -1.63 -8.72 -0.55
N CYS A 275 -1.59 -7.73 -1.46
CA CYS A 275 -0.76 -7.80 -2.66
C CYS A 275 0.73 -7.91 -2.32
N VAL A 276 1.23 -7.08 -1.40
CA VAL A 276 2.66 -6.99 -1.09
C VAL A 276 3.16 -8.13 -0.20
N LEU A 277 2.35 -8.60 0.75
CA LEU A 277 2.74 -9.64 1.70
C LEU A 277 2.70 -11.05 1.10
N SER A 278 1.91 -11.26 0.04
CA SER A 278 1.89 -12.51 -0.72
C SER A 278 2.02 -12.23 -2.22
N PRO A 279 3.24 -11.95 -2.71
CA PRO A 279 3.45 -11.60 -4.12
C PRO A 279 3.02 -12.70 -5.11
N SER A 280 3.07 -13.98 -4.69
CA SER A 280 2.71 -15.11 -5.56
C SER A 280 1.21 -15.28 -5.78
N GLU A 281 0.38 -14.92 -4.78
CA GLU A 281 -1.06 -15.24 -4.77
C GLU A 281 -1.94 -14.05 -4.39
N GLY A 282 -1.49 -13.17 -3.51
CA GLY A 282 -2.27 -12.06 -2.95
C GLY A 282 -2.76 -11.08 -4.01
N GLU A 283 -1.89 -10.65 -4.93
CA GLU A 283 -2.29 -9.78 -6.04
C GLU A 283 -3.36 -10.44 -6.92
N LYS A 284 -3.17 -11.71 -7.29
CA LYS A 284 -4.11 -12.48 -8.12
C LYS A 284 -5.48 -12.62 -7.45
N LEU A 285 -5.50 -12.82 -6.13
CA LEU A 285 -6.73 -12.85 -5.34
C LEU A 285 -7.46 -11.51 -5.39
N VAL A 286 -6.74 -10.40 -5.21
CA VAL A 286 -7.34 -9.05 -5.28
C VAL A 286 -7.83 -8.74 -6.70
N MET A 287 -7.10 -9.15 -7.73
CA MET A 287 -7.51 -9.01 -9.13
C MET A 287 -8.77 -9.81 -9.48
N SER A 288 -8.87 -11.04 -8.98
CA SER A 288 -10.08 -11.86 -9.10
C SER A 288 -11.25 -11.17 -8.40
N ALA A 289 -11.04 -10.67 -7.18
CA ALA A 289 -12.04 -9.93 -6.44
C ALA A 289 -12.54 -8.66 -7.16
N PHE A 290 -11.66 -7.89 -7.83
CA PHE A 290 -12.09 -6.76 -8.68
C PHE A 290 -12.86 -7.21 -9.93
N SER A 291 -12.56 -8.40 -10.46
CA SER A 291 -13.31 -8.96 -11.59
C SER A 291 -14.73 -9.38 -11.16
N GLU A 292 -14.88 -9.90 -9.95
CA GLU A 292 -16.18 -10.16 -9.31
C GLU A 292 -16.91 -8.86 -8.95
N TYR A 293 -16.18 -7.84 -8.47
CA TYR A 293 -16.72 -6.52 -8.13
C TYR A 293 -17.44 -5.91 -9.33
N ARG A 294 -16.81 -5.94 -10.51
CA ARG A 294 -17.41 -5.49 -11.76
C ARG A 294 -18.79 -6.12 -11.99
N ILE A 295 -18.89 -7.44 -11.79
CA ILE A 295 -20.15 -8.17 -12.00
C ILE A 295 -21.18 -7.80 -10.92
N ALA A 296 -20.77 -7.83 -9.65
CA ALA A 296 -21.66 -7.61 -8.51
C ALA A 296 -22.22 -6.18 -8.45
N HIS A 297 -21.42 -5.19 -8.85
CA HIS A 297 -21.77 -3.77 -8.82
C HIS A 297 -22.12 -3.20 -10.21
N ALA A 298 -22.22 -4.06 -11.22
CA ALA A 298 -22.56 -3.71 -12.60
C ALA A 298 -21.68 -2.59 -13.19
N GLU A 299 -20.38 -2.62 -12.90
CA GLU A 299 -19.42 -1.80 -13.64
C GLU A 299 -19.29 -2.33 -15.07
N ILE A 300 -19.05 -1.43 -16.03
CA ILE A 300 -18.80 -1.86 -17.41
C ILE A 300 -17.40 -2.51 -17.45
N TRP A 301 -16.43 -1.85 -16.80
CA TRP A 301 -15.07 -2.31 -16.66
C TRP A 301 -14.66 -2.33 -15.19
N ARG A 302 -13.84 -3.30 -14.79
CA ARG A 302 -13.27 -3.29 -13.43
C ARG A 302 -12.41 -2.03 -13.23
N PHE A 303 -12.41 -1.52 -12.01
CA PHE A 303 -11.70 -0.32 -11.53
C PHE A 303 -12.34 1.03 -11.88
N GLU A 304 -13.53 1.05 -12.48
CA GLU A 304 -14.20 2.30 -12.86
C GLU A 304 -14.48 3.19 -11.66
N GLU A 305 -15.17 2.68 -10.64
CA GLU A 305 -15.50 3.44 -9.43
C GLU A 305 -14.24 3.79 -8.64
N THR A 306 -13.26 2.88 -8.59
CA THR A 306 -11.97 3.12 -7.92
C THR A 306 -11.25 4.33 -8.51
N ILE A 307 -11.18 4.42 -9.85
CA ILE A 307 -10.52 5.55 -10.52
C ILE A 307 -11.41 6.79 -10.54
N ALA A 308 -12.73 6.65 -10.65
CA ALA A 308 -13.67 7.75 -10.51
C ALA A 308 -13.58 8.40 -9.11
N PHE A 309 -13.36 7.61 -8.06
CA PHE A 309 -13.12 8.15 -6.71
C PHE A 309 -11.86 9.01 -6.62
N LEU A 310 -10.78 8.66 -7.34
CA LEU A 310 -9.62 9.54 -7.39
C LEU A 310 -9.97 10.90 -8.01
N LYS A 311 -10.91 10.92 -8.96
CA LYS A 311 -11.43 12.13 -9.61
C LYS A 311 -12.50 12.88 -8.80
N SER A 312 -13.01 12.31 -7.72
CA SER A 312 -14.07 12.96 -6.92
C SER A 312 -13.58 14.26 -6.28
N GLY A 313 -14.46 15.25 -6.14
CA GLY A 313 -14.11 16.57 -5.59
C GLY A 313 -13.35 17.48 -6.57
N MET A 314 -13.31 17.11 -7.86
CA MET A 314 -12.68 17.92 -8.92
C MET A 314 -13.66 18.76 -9.74
N ASP A 315 -14.96 18.43 -9.72
CA ASP A 315 -15.97 19.18 -10.46
C ASP A 315 -16.07 20.58 -9.83
N GLY A 316 -15.67 21.58 -10.62
CA GLY A 316 -15.49 22.98 -10.22
C GLY A 316 -16.72 23.72 -9.68
N ASP A 317 -17.83 23.02 -9.42
CA ASP A 317 -18.95 23.55 -8.65
C ASP A 317 -18.64 23.59 -7.15
N GLU A 318 -17.59 22.91 -6.68
CA GLU A 318 -17.13 22.98 -5.29
C GLU A 318 -16.22 24.18 -4.99
N PHE A 319 -15.59 24.77 -6.02
CA PHE A 319 -14.98 26.10 -5.92
C PHE A 319 -16.03 27.24 -5.88
N GLY A 320 -17.31 26.91 -6.08
CA GLY A 320 -18.48 27.79 -5.97
C GLY A 320 -19.38 27.50 -4.76
N ARG A 321 -19.01 26.57 -3.87
CA ARG A 321 -19.68 26.40 -2.57
C ARG A 321 -19.14 27.42 -1.56
N GLU A 322 -19.51 28.68 -1.72
CA GLU A 322 -19.38 29.72 -0.69
C GLU A 322 -20.29 29.48 0.55
N GLY A 323 -20.65 28.23 0.88
CA GLY A 323 -21.66 28.00 1.90
C GLY A 323 -21.94 26.57 2.35
N ASP A 324 -20.99 25.64 2.28
CA ASP A 324 -21.11 24.41 3.09
C ASP A 324 -19.79 24.15 3.81
N ASP A 325 -19.90 24.00 5.13
CA ASP A 325 -18.84 24.02 6.15
C ASP A 325 -18.05 22.69 6.10
N ILE A 326 -17.38 22.38 4.98
CA ILE A 326 -16.47 21.23 4.91
C ILE A 326 -15.32 21.54 5.87
N THR A 327 -15.21 20.72 6.91
CA THR A 327 -14.20 20.93 7.94
C THR A 327 -12.83 20.51 7.40
N ALA A 328 -11.75 21.17 7.84
CA ALA A 328 -10.39 20.78 7.46
C ALA A 328 -10.07 19.30 7.76
N ALA A 329 -10.78 18.68 8.71
CA ALA A 329 -10.68 17.26 9.03
C ALA A 329 -11.32 16.34 7.98
N GLU A 330 -12.41 16.77 7.33
CA GLU A 330 -13.05 16.03 6.24
C GLU A 330 -12.18 16.07 4.97
N ASP A 331 -11.56 17.21 4.69
CA ASP A 331 -10.57 17.35 3.62
C ASP A 331 -9.35 16.45 3.85
N GLU A 332 -8.80 16.43 5.07
CA GLU A 332 -7.68 15.55 5.43
C GLU A 332 -8.04 14.07 5.22
N GLN A 333 -9.22 13.64 5.68
CA GLN A 333 -9.67 12.26 5.54
C GLN A 333 -9.86 11.85 4.07
N LEU A 334 -10.35 12.76 3.22
CA LEU A 334 -10.46 12.55 1.78
C LEU A 334 -9.08 12.36 1.14
N TRP A 335 -8.09 13.20 1.51
CA TRP A 335 -6.72 13.06 1.00
C TRP A 335 -6.05 11.75 1.43
N GLU A 336 -6.27 11.31 2.66
CA GLU A 336 -5.83 9.99 3.13
C GLU A 336 -6.44 8.87 2.28
N ALA A 337 -7.75 8.93 2.02
CA ALA A 337 -8.45 7.92 1.22
C ALA A 337 -7.95 7.87 -0.23
N LYS A 338 -7.67 9.04 -0.84
CA LYS A 338 -7.05 9.12 -2.18
C LYS A 338 -5.62 8.56 -2.16
N THR A 339 -4.84 8.85 -1.11
CA THR A 339 -3.48 8.32 -0.93
C THR A 339 -3.48 6.80 -0.82
N ALA A 340 -4.34 6.23 0.02
CA ALA A 340 -4.47 4.78 0.18
C ALA A 340 -4.96 4.10 -1.09
N THR A 341 -5.91 4.70 -1.81
CA THR A 341 -6.41 4.19 -3.10
C THR A 341 -5.30 4.19 -4.16
N MET A 342 -4.49 5.25 -4.24
CA MET A 342 -3.34 5.29 -5.14
C MET A 342 -2.26 4.27 -4.74
N ALA A 343 -2.04 4.06 -3.44
CA ALA A 343 -1.12 3.03 -2.95
C ALA A 343 -1.59 1.60 -3.32
N LEU A 344 -2.90 1.32 -3.29
CA LEU A 344 -3.47 0.07 -3.79
C LEU A 344 -3.22 -0.11 -5.29
N ILE A 345 -3.43 0.93 -6.10
CA ILE A 345 -3.13 0.88 -7.54
C ILE A 345 -1.65 0.59 -7.78
N ASN A 346 -0.75 1.24 -7.04
CA ASN A 346 0.69 0.96 -7.12
C ASN A 346 1.02 -0.48 -6.72
N ALA A 347 0.40 -1.00 -5.66
CA ALA A 347 0.60 -2.38 -5.23
C ALA A 347 0.16 -3.37 -6.33
N LEU A 348 -1.00 -3.16 -6.94
CA LEU A 348 -1.48 -3.99 -8.05
C LEU A 348 -0.58 -3.88 -9.29
N ALA A 349 -0.18 -2.67 -9.67
CA ALA A 349 0.60 -2.44 -10.89
C ALA A 349 2.05 -2.96 -10.81
N ASN A 350 2.64 -2.95 -9.62
CA ASN A 350 4.07 -3.26 -9.43
C ASN A 350 4.32 -4.68 -8.92
N CYS A 351 3.30 -5.38 -8.42
CA CYS A 351 3.47 -6.73 -7.87
C CYS A 351 3.69 -7.83 -8.93
N PRO A 352 3.11 -7.78 -10.14
CA PRO A 352 3.41 -8.75 -11.18
C PRO A 352 4.89 -8.75 -11.58
N ASP A 353 5.52 -9.93 -11.59
CA ASP A 353 6.93 -10.10 -11.97
C ASP A 353 7.14 -9.89 -13.48
N GLU A 354 6.17 -10.33 -14.29
CA GLU A 354 6.23 -10.23 -15.74
C GLU A 354 5.97 -8.78 -16.20
N LEU A 355 6.86 -8.26 -17.04
CA LEU A 355 6.75 -6.90 -17.57
C LEU A 355 5.46 -6.73 -18.37
N GLU A 356 5.12 -7.73 -19.16
CA GLU A 356 3.96 -7.77 -20.03
C GLU A 356 2.66 -7.68 -19.21
N GLU A 357 2.57 -8.38 -18.07
CA GLU A 357 1.45 -8.29 -17.14
C GLU A 357 1.32 -6.88 -16.54
N ARG A 358 2.43 -6.27 -16.12
CA ARG A 358 2.44 -4.89 -15.61
C ARG A 358 1.97 -3.89 -16.65
N ILE A 359 2.46 -3.99 -17.89
CA ILE A 359 2.07 -3.10 -18.99
C ILE A 359 0.57 -3.21 -19.30
N VAL A 360 0.05 -4.43 -19.46
CA VAL A 360 -1.38 -4.65 -19.72
C VAL A 360 -2.24 -4.04 -18.62
N LEU A 361 -1.84 -4.18 -17.35
CA LEU A 361 -2.56 -3.61 -16.23
C LEU A 361 -2.48 -2.07 -16.18
N ARG A 362 -1.32 -1.47 -16.46
CA ARG A 362 -1.19 0.00 -16.54
C ARG A 362 -1.96 0.59 -17.70
N GLU A 363 -2.02 -0.10 -18.84
CA GLU A 363 -2.90 0.27 -19.95
C GLU A 363 -4.36 0.16 -19.56
N GLU A 364 -4.73 -0.89 -18.81
CA GLU A 364 -6.08 -1.05 -18.28
C GLU A 364 -6.45 0.16 -17.42
N PHE A 365 -5.65 0.52 -16.42
CA PHE A 365 -5.89 1.72 -15.62
C PHE A 365 -5.92 3.01 -16.44
N SER A 366 -5.05 3.12 -17.46
CA SER A 366 -5.06 4.26 -18.38
C SER A 366 -6.39 4.36 -19.12
N ARG A 367 -6.96 3.26 -19.60
CA ARG A 367 -8.28 3.22 -20.27
C ARG A 367 -9.44 3.59 -19.32
N ARG A 368 -9.30 3.38 -18.00
CA ARG A 368 -10.27 3.85 -16.99
C ARG A 368 -10.03 5.31 -16.58
N GLY A 369 -9.01 5.94 -17.15
CA GLY A 369 -8.73 7.37 -17.02
C GLY A 369 -7.84 7.73 -15.83
N LEU A 370 -6.94 6.84 -15.41
CA LEU A 370 -6.01 7.11 -14.32
C LEU A 370 -5.03 8.25 -14.65
N ASN A 371 -4.59 8.38 -15.90
CA ASN A 371 -3.64 9.43 -16.28
C ASN A 371 -4.24 10.83 -16.08
N GLU A 372 -5.50 11.01 -16.44
CA GLU A 372 -6.26 12.25 -16.23
C GLU A 372 -6.46 12.51 -14.73
N ALA A 373 -6.75 11.47 -13.95
CA ALA A 373 -6.86 11.60 -12.50
C ALA A 373 -5.54 12.08 -11.87
N ILE A 374 -4.40 11.51 -12.29
CA ILE A 374 -3.07 11.91 -11.79
C ILE A 374 -2.78 13.38 -12.10
N VAL A 375 -3.05 13.83 -13.33
CA VAL A 375 -2.85 15.23 -13.74
C VAL A 375 -3.73 16.17 -12.90
N ALA A 376 -5.01 15.84 -12.76
CA ALA A 376 -5.95 16.65 -12.00
C ALA A 376 -5.58 16.70 -10.51
N LEU A 377 -5.21 15.56 -9.90
CA LEU A 377 -4.74 15.51 -8.51
C LEU A 377 -3.51 16.40 -8.31
N ARG A 378 -2.54 16.39 -9.22
CA ARG A 378 -1.35 17.26 -9.12
C ARG A 378 -1.71 18.75 -9.19
N TYR A 379 -2.73 19.12 -9.97
CA TYR A 379 -3.18 20.51 -10.06
C TYR A 379 -3.79 21.02 -8.74
N MET A 380 -4.42 20.15 -7.96
CA MET A 380 -5.05 20.48 -6.68
C MET A 380 -4.07 20.66 -5.52
N GLN A 381 -2.75 20.59 -5.76
CA GLN A 381 -1.71 20.70 -4.74
C GLN A 381 -1.93 19.75 -3.55
N PRO A 382 -1.92 18.42 -3.80
CA PRO A 382 -2.26 17.44 -2.78
C PRO A 382 -1.12 17.33 -1.74
N PRO A 383 -1.38 16.70 -0.57
CA PRO A 383 -0.35 16.44 0.42
C PRO A 383 0.84 15.64 -0.13
N GLU A 384 2.01 15.80 0.48
CA GLU A 384 3.27 15.19 0.03
C GLU A 384 3.18 13.66 -0.12
N HIS A 385 2.47 12.99 0.79
CA HIS A 385 2.28 11.55 0.74
C HIS A 385 1.53 11.09 -0.52
N LEU A 386 0.51 11.84 -0.97
CA LEU A 386 -0.19 11.54 -2.23
C LEU A 386 0.71 11.85 -3.42
N LEU A 387 1.40 13.00 -3.42
CA LEU A 387 2.36 13.34 -4.48
C LEU A 387 3.39 12.23 -4.69
N LYS A 388 3.92 11.67 -3.60
CA LYS A 388 4.85 10.54 -3.66
C LYS A 388 4.23 9.32 -4.34
N GLN A 389 2.99 8.94 -4.01
CA GLN A 389 2.31 7.81 -4.66
C GLN A 389 2.08 8.06 -6.15
N LEU A 390 1.73 9.29 -6.54
CA LEU A 390 1.57 9.67 -7.95
C LEU A 390 2.91 9.61 -8.69
N SER A 391 4.01 10.04 -8.07
CA SER A 391 5.35 9.97 -8.67
C SER A 391 5.80 8.53 -8.87
N VAL A 392 5.66 7.68 -7.84
CA VAL A 392 5.98 6.24 -7.93
C VAL A 392 5.27 5.59 -9.11
N TYR A 393 3.97 5.82 -9.28
CA TYR A 393 3.24 5.26 -10.41
C TYR A 393 3.81 5.71 -11.76
N THR A 394 4.08 7.01 -11.91
CA THR A 394 4.57 7.57 -13.18
C THR A 394 6.00 7.15 -13.50
N GLU A 395 6.85 7.02 -12.49
CA GLU A 395 8.23 6.57 -12.64
C GLU A 395 8.28 5.09 -13.05
N GLU A 396 7.56 4.22 -12.34
CA GLU A 396 7.53 2.78 -12.64
C GLU A 396 6.86 2.50 -13.99
N LYS A 397 5.81 3.26 -14.36
CA LYS A 397 5.22 3.19 -15.70
C LYS A 397 6.23 3.55 -16.80
N PHE A 398 7.01 4.60 -16.59
CA PHE A 398 8.03 5.02 -17.55
C PHE A 398 9.17 4.01 -17.66
N GLU A 399 9.61 3.42 -16.53
CA GLU A 399 10.59 2.34 -16.51
C GLU A 399 10.08 1.11 -17.29
N ASP A 400 8.83 0.68 -17.06
CA ASP A 400 8.22 -0.43 -17.81
C ASP A 400 8.13 -0.15 -19.33
N GLU A 401 7.79 1.07 -19.73
CA GLU A 401 7.72 1.48 -21.14
C GLU A 401 9.10 1.49 -21.82
N GLU A 402 10.14 1.98 -21.13
CA GLU A 402 11.51 1.94 -21.64
C GLU A 402 12.06 0.51 -21.72
N ASP A 403 11.77 -0.34 -20.73
CA ASP A 403 12.16 -1.75 -20.76
C ASP A 403 11.53 -2.49 -21.94
N LEU A 404 10.24 -2.22 -22.25
CA LEU A 404 9.58 -2.78 -23.43
C LEU A 404 10.23 -2.28 -24.73
N ARG A 405 10.58 -0.99 -24.78
CA ARG A 405 11.27 -0.40 -25.93
C ARG A 405 12.67 -1.00 -26.12
N GLU A 406 13.40 -1.26 -25.05
CA GLU A 406 14.72 -1.92 -25.12
C GLU A 406 14.59 -3.39 -25.58
N ARG A 407 13.60 -4.14 -25.07
CA ARG A 407 13.32 -5.52 -25.51
C ARG A 407 12.98 -5.59 -26.99
N SER A 408 12.14 -4.69 -27.49
CA SER A 408 11.79 -4.64 -28.91
C SER A 408 12.98 -4.30 -29.80
N LEU A 409 13.86 -3.39 -29.36
CA LEU A 409 15.09 -3.04 -30.10
C LEU A 409 16.13 -4.16 -30.09
N THR A 410 16.30 -4.87 -28.97
CA THR A 410 17.23 -6.01 -28.89
C THR A 410 16.74 -7.20 -29.73
N GLN A 411 15.43 -7.43 -29.79
CA GLN A 411 14.83 -8.43 -30.65
C GLN A 411 14.93 -8.07 -32.14
N ALA A 412 14.77 -6.79 -32.50
CA ALA A 412 14.99 -6.29 -33.86
C ALA A 412 16.48 -6.22 -34.25
N GLY A 413 17.38 -6.12 -33.26
CA GLY A 413 18.82 -5.90 -33.40
C GLY A 413 19.68 -7.15 -33.55
N HIS A 414 19.10 -8.33 -33.77
CA HIS A 414 19.83 -9.58 -34.02
C HIS A 414 19.79 -10.00 -35.52
N PRO A 415 20.27 -9.20 -36.49
CA PRO A 415 20.68 -9.78 -37.75
C PRO A 415 21.91 -10.63 -37.43
N SER A 416 21.75 -11.95 -37.56
CA SER A 416 22.86 -12.89 -37.43
C SER A 416 24.09 -12.32 -38.11
N ALA A 417 25.22 -12.28 -37.41
CA ALA A 417 26.53 -11.85 -37.90
C ALA A 417 27.05 -12.81 -38.98
N ARG A 418 26.34 -12.86 -40.10
CA ARG A 418 26.69 -13.49 -41.36
C ARG A 418 26.15 -12.60 -42.47
N GLY A 419 26.98 -11.62 -42.80
CA GLY A 419 27.24 -11.18 -44.16
C GLY A 419 26.05 -10.79 -45.05
N VAL A 420 26.20 -9.59 -45.59
CA VAL A 420 25.68 -9.16 -46.90
C VAL A 420 24.25 -8.62 -46.88
N HIS A 421 24.15 -7.38 -47.35
CA HIS A 421 22.93 -6.66 -47.73
C HIS A 421 21.91 -7.57 -48.42
N SER A 422 20.67 -7.67 -47.90
CA SER A 422 19.53 -8.20 -48.66
C SER A 422 18.22 -7.99 -47.90
N ALA A 423 17.11 -7.95 -48.63
CA ALA A 423 15.70 -7.97 -48.19
C ALA A 423 15.29 -9.15 -47.26
N SER A 424 16.26 -9.88 -46.68
CA SER A 424 16.07 -11.04 -45.81
C SER A 424 15.48 -10.63 -44.46
N GLY A 425 16.02 -9.60 -43.80
CA GLY A 425 15.56 -9.21 -42.46
C GLY A 425 14.10 -8.75 -42.40
N SER A 426 13.58 -8.13 -43.47
CA SER A 426 12.17 -7.74 -43.57
C SER A 426 11.25 -8.93 -43.85
N HIS A 427 11.70 -9.90 -44.63
CA HIS A 427 10.98 -11.15 -44.86
C HIS A 427 10.97 -12.02 -43.60
N ASP A 428 12.10 -12.14 -42.92
CA ASP A 428 12.22 -12.90 -41.67
C ASP A 428 11.34 -12.29 -40.56
N ALA A 429 11.27 -10.95 -40.48
CA ALA A 429 10.37 -10.25 -39.57
C ALA A 429 8.90 -10.46 -39.94
N PHE A 430 8.54 -10.38 -41.22
CA PHE A 430 7.17 -10.64 -41.69
C PHE A 430 6.75 -12.09 -41.42
N ASP A 431 7.62 -13.07 -41.71
CA ASP A 431 7.36 -14.48 -41.48
C ASP A 431 7.20 -14.77 -39.98
N ALA A 432 8.01 -14.17 -39.11
CA ALA A 432 7.83 -14.25 -37.67
C ALA A 432 6.49 -13.65 -37.20
N LEU A 433 6.09 -12.51 -37.78
CA LEU A 433 4.84 -11.83 -37.49
C LEU A 433 3.63 -12.66 -37.95
N MET A 434 3.71 -13.29 -39.13
CA MET A 434 2.69 -14.20 -39.65
C MET A 434 2.62 -15.52 -38.88
N VAL A 435 3.75 -16.05 -38.40
CA VAL A 435 3.75 -17.24 -37.52
C VAL A 435 3.09 -16.93 -36.18
N LEU A 436 3.35 -15.75 -35.60
CA LEU A 436 2.67 -15.30 -34.38
C LEU A 436 1.18 -15.05 -34.63
N ALA A 437 0.82 -14.40 -35.73
CA ALA A 437 -0.58 -14.12 -36.11
C ALA A 437 -1.39 -15.41 -36.37
N ASN A 438 -0.76 -16.42 -36.97
CA ASN A 438 -1.39 -17.72 -37.23
C ASN A 438 -1.42 -18.66 -36.02
N GLY A 439 -0.69 -18.34 -34.95
CA GLY A 439 -0.68 -19.10 -33.69
C GLY A 439 -1.80 -18.73 -32.71
N HIS A 440 -2.47 -17.60 -32.94
CA HIS A 440 -3.68 -17.22 -32.22
C HIS A 440 -4.92 -17.76 -32.96
N ASP A 441 -5.65 -18.70 -32.34
CA ASP A 441 -6.87 -19.31 -32.88
C ASP A 441 -8.05 -18.30 -33.03
N ASP A 442 -7.89 -17.07 -32.55
CA ASP A 442 -8.85 -15.99 -32.74
C ASP A 442 -8.62 -15.32 -34.11
N LEU A 443 -9.51 -15.66 -35.03
CA LEU A 443 -9.67 -15.11 -36.37
C LEU A 443 -9.51 -13.57 -36.39
N GLU A 444 -8.90 -13.08 -37.48
CA GLU A 444 -8.76 -11.66 -37.91
C GLU A 444 -7.37 -11.02 -37.77
N VAL A 445 -6.42 -11.55 -36.99
CA VAL A 445 -5.10 -10.88 -36.85
C VAL A 445 -4.31 -10.89 -38.16
N SER A 446 -4.28 -12.03 -38.86
CA SER A 446 -3.66 -12.15 -40.18
C SER A 446 -4.32 -11.21 -41.21
N ASP A 447 -5.65 -11.13 -41.20
CA ASP A 447 -6.41 -10.28 -42.12
C ASP A 447 -6.16 -8.78 -41.86
N ILE A 448 -6.01 -8.39 -40.59
CA ILE A 448 -5.63 -7.02 -40.20
C ILE A 448 -4.23 -6.68 -40.70
N ILE A 449 -3.26 -7.60 -40.54
CA ILE A 449 -1.89 -7.40 -41.04
C ILE A 449 -1.88 -7.25 -42.56
N GLU A 450 -2.59 -8.11 -43.28
CA GLU A 450 -2.75 -8.01 -44.73
C GLU A 450 -3.42 -6.69 -45.15
N SER A 451 -4.47 -6.26 -44.43
CA SER A 451 -5.15 -4.99 -44.68
C SER A 451 -4.22 -3.78 -44.45
N ILE A 452 -3.41 -3.78 -43.39
CA ILE A 452 -2.43 -2.72 -43.13
C ILE A 452 -1.40 -2.66 -44.25
N ILE A 453 -0.86 -3.80 -44.68
CA ILE A 453 0.10 -3.87 -45.78
C ILE A 453 -0.53 -3.39 -47.09
N GLY A 454 -1.79 -3.74 -47.35
CA GLY A 454 -2.56 -3.25 -48.48
C GLY A 454 -2.67 -1.73 -48.52
N LEU A 455 -3.05 -1.11 -47.40
CA LEU A 455 -3.15 0.35 -47.25
C LEU A 455 -1.80 1.04 -47.46
N TRP A 456 -0.72 0.51 -46.89
CA TRP A 456 0.63 1.05 -47.10
C TRP A 456 1.09 0.92 -48.56
N THR A 457 0.75 -0.19 -49.22
CA THR A 457 1.07 -0.40 -50.64
C THR A 457 0.31 0.58 -51.53
N GLU A 458 -0.92 0.93 -51.18
CA GLU A 458 -1.73 1.92 -51.89
C GLU A 458 -1.19 3.34 -51.67
N LEU A 459 -0.75 3.66 -50.45
CA LEU A 459 -0.10 4.92 -50.11
C LEU A 459 1.21 5.13 -50.89
N LEU A 460 2.04 4.08 -51.01
CA LEU A 460 3.29 4.10 -51.77
C LEU A 460 3.10 4.19 -53.29
N LYS A 461 1.91 3.88 -53.81
CA LYS A 461 1.56 4.02 -55.23
C LYS A 461 1.10 5.44 -55.57
N GLN A 462 0.87 6.31 -54.58
CA GLN A 462 0.52 7.70 -54.86
C GLN A 462 1.77 8.45 -55.37
N PRO A 463 1.70 9.14 -56.53
CA PRO A 463 2.85 9.84 -57.08
C PRO A 463 3.27 11.00 -56.16
N GLU A 464 4.59 11.19 -56.00
CA GLU A 464 5.28 12.14 -55.08
C GLU A 464 4.81 13.61 -55.10
N ASN A 465 3.87 13.99 -55.96
CA ASN A 465 3.36 15.35 -56.10
C ASN A 465 2.06 15.66 -55.33
N GLN A 466 1.63 14.82 -54.38
CA GLN A 466 0.45 15.08 -53.53
C GLN A 466 0.65 14.82 -52.03
N LEU A 467 1.86 14.98 -51.51
CA LEU A 467 2.14 15.03 -50.07
C LEU A 467 2.55 16.43 -49.63
#